data_AF-A0A9N9KE78-F1
#
_entry.id   AF-A0A9N9KE78-F1
#
_cell.length_a   1.000
_cell.length_b   1.000
_cell.length_c   1.000
_cell.angle_alpha   90.00
_cell.angle_beta   90.00
_cell.angle_gamma   90.00
#
_symmetry.space_group_name_H-M   'P 1'
#
loop_
_entity.id
_entity.type
_entity.pdbx_description
1 polymer ?
#
loop_
_entity_poly.entity_id
_entity_poly.type
_entity_poly.pdbx_seq_one_letter_code
_entity_poly.pdbx_strand_id
1 'polypeptide(L)'
;ETRVDLLYDAYSRYFKQENQYITKKDGKLNLKMFLKFLIQLSKLKPGTIRRGSIIPEETVKDETIIAKRANDYLKTICWTFQYYNGDCPSWRYFYPHHRPPTIPEILTHVKVENFDQTFKKDSPLRPFEQLICILPPNASYLVPAPFRPLFTNPDSPLKEYFPKTFKTSNHKALLPFVDEEHLIQAMKPGYSLLKKEDTLRDMLNGRTHIYAGRCSASYSAVFSLCSGRCRVPNFPISSVVFGKLLYDGPMLKSIEPPVNEFQKIN
;
A
#
# COMPACT_ATOMS: atom_id res chain seq x y z
N GLU A 1 -14.76 26.43 -8.71
CA GLU A 1 -13.75 26.19 -7.67
C GLU A 1 -13.78 24.71 -7.29
N THR A 2 -12.69 24.01 -7.54
CA THR A 2 -12.49 22.61 -7.14
C THR A 2 -11.92 22.54 -5.72
N ARG A 3 -11.92 21.34 -5.12
CA ARG A 3 -11.25 21.14 -3.81
C ARG A 3 -9.74 21.39 -3.87
N VAL A 4 -9.13 21.20 -5.04
CA VAL A 4 -7.69 21.46 -5.25
C VAL A 4 -7.42 22.96 -5.28
N ASP A 5 -8.29 23.74 -5.93
CA ASP A 5 -8.19 25.20 -5.95
C ASP A 5 -8.25 25.79 -4.54
N LEU A 6 -9.17 25.29 -3.71
CA LEU A 6 -9.26 25.68 -2.29
C LEU A 6 -7.99 25.37 -1.51
N LEU A 7 -7.39 24.19 -1.72
CA LEU A 7 -6.14 23.81 -1.06
C LEU A 7 -4.99 24.71 -1.51
N TYR A 8 -4.90 25.00 -2.81
CA TYR A 8 -3.90 25.90 -3.38
C TYR A 8 -4.04 27.32 -2.82
N ASP A 9 -5.26 27.85 -2.73
CA ASP A 9 -5.54 29.17 -2.19
C ASP A 9 -5.21 29.25 -0.69
N ALA A 10 -5.60 28.25 0.09
CA ALA A 10 -5.22 28.15 1.50
C ALA A 10 -3.70 28.10 1.67
N TYR A 11 -3.02 27.29 0.85
CA TYR A 11 -1.57 27.14 0.91
C TYR A 11 -0.86 28.43 0.50
N SER A 12 -1.33 29.11 -0.54
CA SER A 12 -0.79 30.39 -1.00
C SER A 12 -0.88 31.47 0.08
N ARG A 13 -2.01 31.54 0.82
CA ARG A 13 -2.17 32.46 1.96
C ARG A 13 -1.26 32.08 3.12
N TYR A 14 -1.20 30.80 3.46
CA TYR A 14 -0.27 30.26 4.46
C TYR A 14 1.18 30.63 4.12
N PHE A 15 1.62 30.39 2.89
CA PHE A 15 3.01 30.60 2.47
C PHE A 15 3.38 32.09 2.44
N LYS A 16 2.46 32.97 2.02
CA LYS A 16 2.64 34.43 2.12
C LYS A 16 2.85 34.93 3.56
N GLN A 17 2.22 34.29 4.54
CA GLN A 17 2.31 34.68 5.96
C GLN A 17 3.51 34.07 6.67
N GLU A 18 3.77 32.79 6.44
CA GLU A 18 4.75 32.02 7.20
C GLU A 18 6.10 31.94 6.50
N ASN A 19 6.14 32.13 5.17
CA ASN A 19 7.33 32.03 4.33
C ASN A 19 8.17 30.75 4.57
N GLN A 20 7.49 29.64 4.87
CA GLN A 20 8.09 28.34 5.16
C GLN A 20 7.28 27.21 4.54
N TYR A 21 7.96 26.18 4.05
CA TYR A 21 7.31 24.99 3.52
C TYR A 21 6.73 24.11 4.63
N ILE A 22 5.62 23.43 4.33
CA ILE A 22 5.00 22.41 5.22
C ILE A 22 5.75 21.07 5.19
N THR A 23 6.77 20.95 4.34
CA THR A 23 7.62 19.78 4.16
C THR A 23 9.06 20.10 4.59
N LYS A 24 9.82 19.06 4.90
CA LYS A 24 11.25 19.14 5.19
C LYS A 24 12.06 18.47 4.07
N LYS A 25 13.35 18.84 3.96
CA LYS A 25 14.27 18.26 2.97
C LYS A 25 14.56 16.76 3.19
N ASP A 26 14.31 16.25 4.38
CA ASP A 26 14.52 14.85 4.77
C ASP A 26 13.33 13.92 4.40
N GLY A 27 12.39 14.40 3.59
CA GLY A 27 11.22 13.62 3.17
C GLY A 27 10.14 13.48 4.26
N LYS A 28 10.19 14.29 5.33
CA LYS A 28 9.16 14.31 6.39
C LYS A 28 8.32 15.58 6.36
N LEU A 29 7.17 15.54 7.03
CA LEU A 29 6.34 16.74 7.23
C LEU A 29 6.90 17.62 8.34
N ASN A 30 6.87 18.93 8.09
CA ASN A 30 7.03 19.93 9.12
C ASN A 30 5.68 20.13 9.82
N LEU A 31 5.39 19.31 10.84
CA LEU A 31 4.07 19.25 11.49
C LEU A 31 3.60 20.61 12.02
N LYS A 32 4.50 21.41 12.60
CA LYS A 32 4.16 22.77 13.07
C LYS A 32 3.64 23.64 11.94
N MET A 33 4.33 23.61 10.80
CA MET A 33 3.93 24.35 9.60
C MET A 33 2.67 23.75 8.95
N PHE A 34 2.56 22.43 8.93
CA PHE A 34 1.39 21.73 8.41
C PHE A 34 0.12 22.08 9.18
N LEU A 35 0.16 22.14 10.51
CA LEU A 35 -1.00 22.55 11.32
C LEU A 35 -1.33 24.04 11.11
N LYS A 36 -0.34 24.92 10.94
CA LYS A 36 -0.57 26.33 10.56
C LYS A 36 -1.29 26.44 9.20
N PHE A 37 -0.91 25.61 8.24
CA PHE A 37 -1.63 25.49 6.97
C PHE A 37 -3.08 25.02 7.18
N LEU A 38 -3.32 23.99 8.01
CA LEU A 38 -4.68 23.54 8.32
C LEU A 38 -5.53 24.63 9.00
N ILE A 39 -4.92 25.50 9.82
CA ILE A 39 -5.60 26.68 10.37
C ILE A 39 -6.04 27.62 9.24
N GLN A 40 -5.19 27.90 8.25
CA GLN A 40 -5.58 28.74 7.11
C GLN A 40 -6.67 28.08 6.27
N LEU A 41 -6.58 26.77 6.05
CA LEU A 41 -7.60 26.00 5.35
C LEU A 41 -8.96 26.05 6.08
N SER A 42 -8.96 25.98 7.42
CA SER A 42 -10.19 26.04 8.23
C SER A 42 -10.93 27.40 8.15
N LYS A 43 -10.20 28.48 7.81
CA LYS A 43 -10.76 29.83 7.65
C LYS A 43 -11.44 30.04 6.30
N LEU A 44 -11.21 29.15 5.33
CA LEU A 44 -11.92 29.23 4.06
C LEU A 44 -13.40 28.92 4.29
N LYS A 45 -14.26 29.89 3.99
CA LYS A 45 -15.70 29.65 3.88
C LYS A 45 -15.89 28.84 2.59
N PRO A 46 -16.44 27.62 2.63
CA PRO A 46 -16.75 26.90 1.41
C PRO A 46 -17.85 27.71 0.68
N GLY A 47 -17.50 28.45 -0.36
CA GLY A 47 -18.49 29.13 -1.19
C GLY A 47 -19.32 28.08 -1.90
N THR A 48 -20.63 28.03 -1.68
CA THR A 48 -21.64 27.23 -2.43
C THR A 48 -21.26 25.79 -2.80
N ILE A 49 -20.29 25.17 -2.11
CA ILE A 49 -19.94 23.78 -2.31
C ILE A 49 -21.04 23.02 -1.60
N ARG A 50 -21.94 22.42 -2.40
CA ARG A 50 -22.91 21.44 -1.92
C ARG A 50 -22.18 20.55 -0.92
N ARG A 51 -22.65 20.55 0.34
CA ARG A 51 -22.24 19.56 1.35
C ARG A 51 -22.57 18.20 0.74
N GLY A 52 -21.62 17.63 0.01
CA GLY A 52 -21.71 16.31 -0.56
C GLY A 52 -21.76 15.37 0.61
N SER A 53 -22.98 14.89 0.88
CA SER A 53 -23.33 13.98 1.96
C SER A 53 -23.14 14.61 3.34
N ILE A 54 -24.25 14.88 4.02
CA ILE A 54 -24.27 14.79 5.49
C ILE A 54 -23.80 13.36 5.77
N ILE A 55 -22.53 13.19 6.18
CA ILE A 55 -22.10 11.94 6.78
C ILE A 55 -23.09 11.76 7.93
N PRO A 56 -23.93 10.70 7.96
CA PRO A 56 -24.72 10.42 9.13
C PRO A 56 -23.69 10.30 10.26
N GLU A 57 -23.70 11.31 11.11
CA GLU A 57 -22.79 11.40 12.22
C GLU A 57 -23.24 10.28 13.15
N GLU A 58 -22.65 9.08 13.00
CA GLU A 58 -22.40 8.28 14.19
C GLU A 58 -21.55 9.21 15.04
N THR A 59 -22.26 9.97 15.89
CA THR A 59 -21.75 10.96 16.80
C THR A 59 -20.99 10.16 17.85
N VAL A 60 -19.78 9.74 17.48
CA VAL A 60 -18.80 9.23 18.41
C VAL A 60 -18.50 10.41 19.31
N LYS A 61 -19.20 10.50 20.44
CA LYS A 61 -19.02 11.54 21.46
C LYS A 61 -17.82 11.26 22.36
N ASP A 62 -17.21 10.08 22.22
CA ASP A 62 -16.02 9.72 22.97
C ASP A 62 -14.80 10.46 22.42
N GLU A 63 -14.35 11.43 23.19
CA GLU A 63 -13.22 12.29 22.89
C GLU A 63 -11.91 11.51 22.70
N THR A 64 -11.75 10.37 23.38
CA THR A 64 -10.55 9.53 23.24
C THR A 64 -10.49 8.88 21.85
N ILE A 65 -11.64 8.45 21.33
CA ILE A 65 -11.74 7.87 19.98
C ILE A 65 -11.53 8.96 18.92
N ILE A 66 -12.09 10.16 19.13
CA ILE A 66 -11.87 11.31 18.25
C ILE A 66 -10.37 11.66 18.21
N ALA A 67 -9.73 11.76 19.37
CA ALA A 67 -8.31 12.09 19.48
C ALA A 67 -7.42 11.04 18.81
N LYS A 68 -7.69 9.75 19.03
CA LYS A 68 -6.97 8.65 18.37
C LYS A 68 -7.12 8.73 16.86
N ARG A 69 -8.35 8.91 16.36
CA ARG A 69 -8.62 9.06 14.91
C ARG A 69 -7.85 10.23 14.29
N ALA A 70 -7.85 11.38 14.95
CA ALA A 70 -7.13 12.56 14.50
C ALA A 70 -5.61 12.31 14.38
N ASN A 71 -5.01 11.69 15.40
CA ASN A 71 -3.59 11.38 15.42
C ASN A 71 -3.23 10.29 14.39
N ASP A 72 -4.02 9.21 14.28
CA ASP A 72 -3.82 8.16 13.27
C ASP A 72 -3.95 8.71 11.85
N TYR A 73 -4.84 9.68 11.61
CA TYR A 73 -4.99 10.30 10.29
C TYR A 73 -3.77 11.12 9.93
N LEU A 74 -3.26 11.95 10.85
CA LEU A 74 -2.04 12.71 10.60
C LEU A 74 -0.82 11.79 10.41
N LYS A 75 -0.72 10.72 11.21
CA LYS A 75 0.31 9.69 11.05
C LYS A 75 0.22 9.05 9.66
N THR A 76 -0.99 8.85 9.13
CA THR A 76 -1.22 8.33 7.78
C THR A 76 -0.76 9.32 6.70
N ILE A 77 -1.00 10.63 6.86
CA ILE A 77 -0.46 11.65 5.95
C ILE A 77 1.08 11.62 5.98
N CYS A 78 1.69 11.50 7.17
CA CYS A 78 3.14 11.33 7.29
C CYS A 78 3.65 10.07 6.58
N TRP A 79 2.94 8.94 6.74
CA TRP A 79 3.26 7.69 6.05
C TRP A 79 3.22 7.87 4.53
N THR A 80 2.13 8.45 4.00
CA THR A 80 1.96 8.70 2.56
C THR A 80 3.06 9.62 2.04
N PHE A 81 3.38 10.69 2.76
CA PHE A 81 4.44 11.61 2.33
C PHE A 81 5.81 10.92 2.29
N GLN A 82 6.15 10.11 3.29
CA GLN A 82 7.41 9.36 3.31
C GLN A 82 7.47 8.28 2.22
N TYR A 83 6.34 7.61 1.92
CA TYR A 83 6.24 6.59 0.86
C TYR A 83 6.61 7.15 -0.52
N TYR A 84 6.24 8.40 -0.83
CA TYR A 84 6.58 9.01 -2.13
C TYR A 84 7.97 9.67 -2.17
N ASN A 85 8.60 9.91 -1.02
CA ASN A 85 9.92 10.55 -0.95
C ASN A 85 11.06 9.59 -0.61
N GLY A 86 10.78 8.28 -0.50
CA GLY A 86 11.76 7.26 -0.17
C GLY A 86 11.19 5.86 -0.29
N ASP A 87 11.77 4.91 0.45
CA ASP A 87 11.25 3.55 0.51
C ASP A 87 9.95 3.47 1.35
N CYS A 88 9.21 2.37 1.19
CA CYS A 88 8.05 2.07 2.02
C CYS A 88 8.40 2.21 3.53
N PRO A 89 7.74 3.11 4.28
CA PRO A 89 8.06 3.33 5.68
C PRO A 89 7.69 2.11 6.56
N SER A 90 6.55 1.49 6.26
CA SER A 90 6.02 0.26 6.86
C SER A 90 4.93 -0.30 5.96
N TRP A 91 5.04 -1.57 5.59
CA TRP A 91 4.09 -2.34 4.80
C TRP A 91 2.82 -2.68 5.57
N ARG A 92 2.92 -2.83 6.90
CA ARG A 92 1.80 -3.25 7.77
C ARG A 92 1.08 -2.09 8.45
N TYR A 93 1.57 -0.87 8.29
CA TYR A 93 0.88 0.31 8.79
C TYR A 93 -0.40 0.55 7.98
N PHE A 94 -1.52 0.73 8.67
CA PHE A 94 -2.79 1.14 8.07
C PHE A 94 -3.51 2.15 8.96
N TYR A 95 -4.52 2.81 8.39
CA TYR A 95 -5.40 3.73 9.10
C TYR A 95 -6.63 2.97 9.65
N PRO A 96 -6.74 2.74 10.98
CA PRO A 96 -7.72 1.82 11.56
C PRO A 96 -9.08 2.47 11.82
N HIS A 97 -9.57 3.30 10.89
CA HIS A 97 -10.88 3.96 11.01
C HIS A 97 -11.59 4.04 9.65
N HIS A 98 -12.91 3.87 9.63
CA HIS A 98 -13.68 3.94 8.38
C HIS A 98 -13.94 5.36 7.87
N ARG A 99 -13.69 6.38 8.70
CA ARG A 99 -13.89 7.78 8.35
C ARG A 99 -12.66 8.62 8.68
N PRO A 100 -12.37 9.67 7.91
CA PRO A 100 -11.38 10.67 8.31
C PRO A 100 -11.91 11.51 9.48
N PRO A 101 -11.02 12.15 10.26
CA PRO A 101 -11.39 13.21 11.18
C PRO A 101 -11.73 14.49 10.41
N THR A 102 -12.41 15.42 11.07
CA THR A 102 -12.58 16.79 10.55
C THR A 102 -11.34 17.64 10.81
N ILE A 103 -11.17 18.76 10.10
CA ILE A 103 -10.06 19.70 10.38
C ILE A 103 -10.10 20.20 11.84
N PRO A 104 -11.26 20.62 12.39
CA PRO A 104 -11.34 20.97 13.82
C PRO A 104 -10.90 19.86 14.77
N GLU A 105 -11.28 18.60 14.51
CA GLU A 105 -10.82 17.46 15.31
C GLU A 105 -9.29 17.31 15.26
N ILE A 106 -8.67 17.47 14.09
CA ILE A 106 -7.20 17.45 13.95
C ILE A 106 -6.57 18.59 14.77
N LEU A 107 -7.07 19.82 14.59
CA LEU A 107 -6.51 21.00 15.26
C LEU A 107 -6.67 20.97 16.78
N THR A 108 -7.70 20.29 17.28
CA THR A 108 -7.97 20.16 18.72
C THR A 108 -7.11 19.07 19.36
N HIS A 109 -6.90 17.94 18.68
CA HIS A 109 -6.32 16.74 19.30
C HIS A 109 -4.88 16.42 18.92
N VAL A 110 -4.40 16.91 17.79
CA VAL A 110 -3.00 16.69 17.42
C VAL A 110 -2.13 17.69 18.17
N LYS A 111 -1.20 17.16 18.95
CA LYS A 111 -0.10 17.93 19.54
C LYS A 111 1.18 17.63 18.78
N VAL A 112 1.88 18.67 18.33
CA VAL A 112 3.15 18.54 17.61
C VAL A 112 4.25 18.01 18.53
N GLU A 113 4.19 18.41 19.80
CA GLU A 113 5.10 17.95 20.84
C GLU A 113 5.00 16.42 20.96
N ASN A 114 6.13 15.75 20.75
CA ASN A 114 6.25 14.29 20.79
C ASN A 114 5.44 13.51 19.74
N PHE A 115 4.98 14.16 18.67
CA PHE A 115 4.34 13.43 17.57
C PHE A 115 5.39 12.58 16.83
N ASP A 116 5.32 11.27 17.04
CA ASP A 116 6.20 10.34 16.37
C ASP A 116 5.85 10.21 14.89
N GLN A 117 6.82 10.39 14.01
CA GLN A 117 6.70 10.17 12.56
C GLN A 117 7.48 8.94 12.08
N THR A 118 7.98 8.11 13.01
CA THR A 118 8.67 6.86 12.69
C THR A 118 7.69 5.72 12.45
N PHE A 119 8.11 4.73 11.68
CA PHE A 119 7.30 3.57 11.37
C PHE A 119 8.13 2.31 11.61
N LYS A 120 7.48 1.26 12.10
CA LYS A 120 8.12 -0.04 12.29
C LYS A 120 8.55 -0.56 10.92
N LYS A 121 9.85 -0.78 10.73
CA LYS A 121 10.34 -1.48 9.54
C LYS A 121 9.87 -2.93 9.60
N ASP A 122 9.19 -3.34 8.55
CA ASP A 122 8.57 -4.65 8.40
C ASP A 122 8.65 -5.09 6.93
N SER A 123 7.99 -6.21 6.61
CA SER A 123 7.94 -6.78 5.26
C SER A 123 6.49 -6.90 4.79
N PRO A 124 6.27 -6.95 3.46
CA PRO A 124 4.94 -7.26 2.93
C PRO A 124 4.43 -8.61 3.43
N LEU A 125 3.10 -8.75 3.43
CA LEU A 125 2.44 -10.04 3.58
C LEU A 125 2.77 -10.95 2.40
N ARG A 126 2.77 -12.26 2.63
CA ARG A 126 2.91 -13.22 1.53
C ARG A 126 1.76 -13.09 0.54
N PRO A 127 1.96 -13.44 -0.74
CA PRO A 127 0.91 -13.35 -1.75
C PRO A 127 -0.41 -13.98 -1.31
N PHE A 128 -0.40 -15.18 -0.70
CA PHE A 128 -1.64 -15.80 -0.23
C PHE A 128 -2.18 -15.18 1.06
N GLU A 129 -1.33 -14.71 1.97
CA GLU A 129 -1.78 -13.94 3.15
C GLU A 129 -2.53 -12.68 2.72
N GLN A 130 -1.97 -11.93 1.76
CA GLN A 130 -2.62 -10.75 1.18
C GLN A 130 -3.92 -11.11 0.46
N LEU A 131 -3.96 -12.20 -0.31
CA LEU A 131 -5.20 -12.61 -1.00
C LEU A 131 -6.32 -12.92 -0.01
N ILE A 132 -6.02 -13.53 1.15
CA ILE A 132 -7.04 -13.77 2.17
C ILE A 132 -7.53 -12.47 2.80
N CYS A 133 -6.67 -11.46 2.97
CA CYS A 133 -7.08 -10.15 3.48
C CYS A 133 -8.06 -9.40 2.55
N ILE A 134 -8.00 -9.62 1.22
CA ILE A 134 -8.72 -8.77 0.25
C ILE A 134 -9.85 -9.49 -0.49
N LEU A 135 -9.81 -10.82 -0.59
CA LEU A 135 -10.78 -11.56 -1.39
C LEU A 135 -12.08 -11.79 -0.62
N PRO A 136 -13.24 -11.63 -1.27
CA PRO A 136 -14.50 -12.12 -0.73
C PRO A 136 -14.59 -13.66 -0.81
N PRO A 137 -15.44 -14.32 0.01
CA PRO A 137 -15.56 -15.78 0.01
C PRO A 137 -15.91 -16.44 -1.34
N ASN A 138 -16.69 -15.77 -2.18
CA ASN A 138 -17.03 -16.25 -3.52
C ASN A 138 -15.83 -16.28 -4.49
N ALA A 139 -14.74 -15.56 -4.16
CA ALA A 139 -13.49 -15.57 -4.90
C ALA A 139 -12.43 -16.51 -4.29
N SER A 140 -12.79 -17.34 -3.30
CA SER A 140 -11.87 -18.27 -2.63
C SER A 140 -11.19 -19.25 -3.59
N TYR A 141 -11.75 -19.51 -4.77
CA TYR A 141 -11.10 -20.35 -5.78
C TYR A 141 -9.75 -19.79 -6.30
N LEU A 142 -9.48 -18.49 -6.10
CA LEU A 142 -8.21 -17.83 -6.46
C LEU A 142 -7.06 -18.15 -5.50
N VAL A 143 -7.33 -18.74 -4.34
CA VAL A 143 -6.29 -19.24 -3.42
C VAL A 143 -6.16 -20.78 -3.52
N PRO A 144 -5.00 -21.35 -3.11
CA PRO A 144 -4.79 -22.78 -3.03
C PRO A 144 -5.86 -23.50 -2.21
N ALA A 145 -6.17 -24.75 -2.58
CA ALA A 145 -7.20 -25.55 -1.95
C ALA A 145 -7.12 -25.62 -0.40
N PRO A 146 -5.92 -25.73 0.22
CA PRO A 146 -5.80 -25.75 1.69
C PRO A 146 -6.31 -24.49 2.40
N PHE A 147 -6.33 -23.33 1.72
CA PHE A 147 -6.74 -22.06 2.33
C PHE A 147 -8.21 -21.71 2.10
N ARG A 148 -8.89 -22.35 1.14
CA ARG A 148 -10.29 -22.04 0.81
C ARG A 148 -11.26 -22.19 1.99
N PRO A 149 -11.13 -23.22 2.86
CA PRO A 149 -12.00 -23.35 4.03
C PRO A 149 -11.92 -22.16 4.99
N LEU A 150 -10.83 -21.38 5.00
CA LEU A 150 -10.70 -20.20 5.85
C LEU A 150 -11.75 -19.12 5.52
N PHE A 151 -12.27 -19.10 4.29
CA PHE A 151 -13.34 -18.18 3.87
C PHE A 151 -14.75 -18.73 4.10
N THR A 152 -14.94 -20.04 3.89
CA THR A 152 -16.27 -20.63 3.69
C THR A 152 -16.75 -21.48 4.84
N ASN A 153 -15.85 -22.03 5.65
CA ASN A 153 -16.23 -22.85 6.80
C ASN A 153 -16.85 -21.96 7.90
N PRO A 154 -18.08 -22.24 8.37
CA PRO A 154 -18.70 -21.52 9.49
C PRO A 154 -17.88 -21.56 10.79
N ASP A 155 -17.03 -22.58 10.96
CA ASP A 155 -16.13 -22.75 12.10
C ASP A 155 -14.71 -22.23 11.81
N SER A 156 -14.52 -21.53 10.70
CA SER A 156 -13.23 -20.88 10.39
C SER A 156 -12.84 -19.91 11.51
N PRO A 157 -11.57 -19.90 11.93
CA PRO A 157 -11.08 -18.87 12.85
C PRO A 157 -11.21 -17.46 12.26
N LEU A 158 -11.26 -17.32 10.92
CA LEU A 158 -11.34 -16.03 10.23
C LEU A 158 -12.77 -15.61 9.85
N LYS A 159 -13.80 -16.33 10.30
CA LYS A 159 -15.19 -16.09 9.89
C LYS A 159 -15.68 -14.67 10.15
N GLU A 160 -15.17 -14.01 11.19
CA GLU A 160 -15.55 -12.64 11.53
C GLU A 160 -15.16 -11.63 10.46
N TYR A 161 -14.08 -11.89 9.71
CA TYR A 161 -13.59 -11.04 8.63
C TYR A 161 -14.38 -11.17 7.33
N PHE A 162 -15.25 -12.18 7.24
CA PHE A 162 -16.04 -12.49 6.04
C PHE A 162 -17.55 -12.41 6.30
N PRO A 163 -18.08 -11.25 6.72
CA PRO A 163 -19.48 -11.11 7.06
C PRO A 163 -20.37 -11.26 5.80
N LYS A 164 -21.45 -12.04 5.90
CA LYS A 164 -22.45 -12.19 4.83
C LYS A 164 -23.23 -10.90 4.56
N THR A 165 -23.38 -10.05 5.59
CA THR A 165 -24.05 -8.76 5.51
C THR A 165 -23.21 -7.72 6.24
N PHE A 166 -23.13 -6.51 5.70
CA PHE A 166 -22.36 -5.42 6.28
C PHE A 166 -23.10 -4.11 6.12
N LYS A 167 -22.82 -3.15 7.01
CA LYS A 167 -23.38 -1.80 6.91
C LYS A 167 -22.68 -1.03 5.79
N THR A 168 -23.39 -0.09 5.19
CA THR A 168 -22.81 0.86 4.24
C THR A 168 -22.93 2.29 4.75
N SER A 169 -21.91 3.11 4.48
CA SER A 169 -21.91 4.54 4.78
C SER A 169 -21.32 5.29 3.59
N ASN A 170 -22.04 6.27 3.04
CA ASN A 170 -21.65 7.00 1.82
C ASN A 170 -21.21 6.08 0.66
N HIS A 171 -21.98 5.03 0.38
CA HIS A 171 -21.69 4.01 -0.64
C HIS A 171 -20.40 3.18 -0.39
N LYS A 172 -19.83 3.24 0.82
CA LYS A 172 -18.70 2.40 1.23
C LYS A 172 -19.15 1.31 2.18
N ALA A 173 -18.63 0.09 2.01
CA ALA A 173 -18.82 -1.01 2.93
C ALA A 173 -18.03 -0.76 4.23
N LEU A 174 -18.67 -0.98 5.37
CA LEU A 174 -18.04 -1.00 6.68
C LEU A 174 -17.70 -2.45 7.02
N LEU A 175 -16.47 -2.85 6.69
CA LEU A 175 -15.94 -4.19 6.93
C LEU A 175 -15.02 -4.18 8.15
N PRO A 176 -14.95 -5.27 8.93
CA PRO A 176 -13.98 -5.38 10.00
C PRO A 176 -12.55 -5.29 9.47
N PHE A 177 -11.66 -4.68 10.24
CA PHE A 177 -10.23 -4.73 9.96
C PHE A 177 -9.68 -6.10 10.30
N VAL A 178 -8.81 -6.64 9.46
CA VAL A 178 -8.21 -7.96 9.65
C VAL A 178 -7.05 -7.85 10.64
N ASP A 179 -7.04 -8.68 11.68
CA ASP A 179 -5.86 -8.90 12.51
C ASP A 179 -4.88 -9.80 11.75
N GLU A 180 -3.76 -9.21 11.32
CA GLU A 180 -2.72 -9.90 10.56
C GLU A 180 -2.11 -11.08 11.33
N GLU A 181 -1.92 -10.95 12.65
CA GLU A 181 -1.32 -12.02 13.45
C GLU A 181 -2.29 -13.19 13.54
N HIS A 182 -3.58 -12.91 13.80
CA HIS A 182 -4.62 -13.94 13.80
C HIS A 182 -4.71 -14.65 12.44
N LEU A 183 -4.69 -13.89 11.34
CA LEU A 183 -4.71 -14.43 9.98
C LEU A 183 -3.51 -15.35 9.70
N ILE A 184 -2.30 -14.89 10.00
CA ILE A 184 -1.08 -15.67 9.76
C ILE A 184 -1.12 -16.97 10.57
N GLN A 185 -1.57 -16.95 11.82
CA GLN A 185 -1.71 -18.16 12.64
C GLN A 185 -2.72 -19.14 12.04
N ALA A 186 -3.87 -18.65 11.58
CA ALA A 186 -4.90 -19.49 10.95
C ALA A 186 -4.41 -20.16 9.66
N MET A 187 -3.51 -19.52 8.92
CA MET A 187 -2.94 -20.06 7.68
C MET A 187 -1.86 -21.11 7.90
N LYS A 188 -1.19 -21.13 9.07
CA LYS A 188 -0.03 -22.00 9.32
C LYS A 188 -0.22 -23.47 8.93
N PRO A 189 -1.34 -24.14 9.26
CA PRO A 189 -1.52 -25.55 8.92
C PRO A 189 -1.53 -25.80 7.40
N GLY A 190 -2.09 -24.86 6.63
CA GLY A 190 -2.27 -25.00 5.18
C GLY A 190 -0.96 -24.95 4.39
N TYR A 191 0.09 -24.32 4.92
CA TYR A 191 1.40 -24.24 4.23
C TYR A 191 2.02 -25.61 3.97
N SER A 192 1.84 -26.56 4.89
CA SER A 192 2.35 -27.93 4.74
C SER A 192 1.65 -28.73 3.62
N LEU A 193 0.48 -28.27 3.19
CA LEU A 193 -0.38 -28.92 2.20
C LEU A 193 -0.28 -28.28 0.81
N LEU A 194 0.56 -27.24 0.65
CA LEU A 194 0.72 -26.56 -0.63
C LEU A 194 1.42 -27.45 -1.64
N LYS A 195 0.95 -27.37 -2.90
CA LYS A 195 1.68 -27.91 -4.04
C LYS A 195 2.96 -27.09 -4.24
N LYS A 196 3.98 -27.71 -4.84
CA LYS A 196 5.25 -27.04 -5.14
C LYS A 196 5.08 -25.72 -5.91
N GLU A 197 4.18 -25.70 -6.88
CA GLU A 197 3.86 -24.50 -7.68
C GLU A 197 3.26 -23.37 -6.82
N ASP A 198 2.36 -23.70 -5.90
CA ASP A 198 1.77 -22.73 -4.98
C ASP A 198 2.81 -22.20 -3.99
N THR A 199 3.70 -23.07 -3.48
CA THR A 199 4.83 -22.64 -2.65
C THR A 199 5.74 -21.63 -3.36
N LEU A 200 5.97 -21.81 -4.67
CA LEU A 200 6.73 -20.83 -5.47
C LEU A 200 5.97 -19.52 -5.66
N ARG A 201 4.65 -19.59 -5.88
CA ARG A 201 3.79 -18.40 -6.01
C ARG A 201 3.66 -17.60 -4.73
N ASP A 202 3.86 -18.20 -3.57
CA ASP A 202 3.75 -17.56 -2.25
C ASP A 202 5.06 -16.89 -1.77
N MET A 203 6.09 -16.83 -2.62
CA MET A 203 7.37 -16.21 -2.25
C MET A 203 7.29 -14.66 -2.28
N LEU A 204 7.78 -14.01 -1.22
CA LEU A 204 7.81 -12.54 -1.09
C LEU A 204 8.78 -11.84 -2.06
N ASN A 205 9.87 -12.53 -2.42
CA ASN A 205 10.95 -11.95 -3.21
C ASN A 205 10.94 -12.54 -4.61
N GLY A 206 9.98 -12.06 -5.42
CA GLY A 206 9.97 -12.33 -6.84
C GLY A 206 11.28 -11.90 -7.52
N ARG A 207 11.52 -12.41 -8.72
CA ARG A 207 12.71 -12.06 -9.52
C ARG A 207 12.37 -10.98 -10.52
N THR A 208 13.18 -9.92 -10.52
CA THR A 208 13.17 -8.93 -11.60
C THR A 208 14.05 -9.44 -12.73
N HIS A 209 13.45 -9.75 -13.87
CA HIS A 209 14.19 -10.21 -15.05
C HIS A 209 14.56 -9.04 -15.96
N ILE A 210 15.79 -9.05 -16.46
CA ILE A 210 16.28 -8.08 -17.45
C ILE A 210 16.59 -8.84 -18.73
N TYR A 211 16.04 -8.35 -19.85
CA TYR A 211 16.26 -8.92 -21.17
C TYR A 211 17.02 -7.93 -22.04
N ALA A 212 18.02 -8.42 -22.78
CA ALA A 212 18.77 -7.61 -23.74
C ALA A 212 18.74 -8.30 -25.11
N GLY A 213 18.18 -7.60 -26.10
CA GLY A 213 18.22 -8.06 -27.49
C GLY A 213 19.66 -8.01 -28.06
N ARG A 214 19.90 -8.75 -29.14
CA ARG A 214 21.23 -8.91 -29.76
C ARG A 214 21.90 -7.60 -30.18
N CYS A 215 21.10 -6.58 -30.52
CA CYS A 215 21.57 -5.25 -30.93
C CYS A 215 21.70 -4.27 -29.75
N SER A 216 21.44 -4.70 -28.51
CA SER A 216 21.59 -3.85 -27.33
C SER A 216 23.05 -3.71 -26.92
N ALA A 217 23.48 -2.50 -26.53
CA ALA A 217 24.79 -2.27 -25.92
C ALA A 217 25.01 -3.12 -24.65
N SER A 218 23.95 -3.55 -23.97
CA SER A 218 24.01 -4.41 -22.78
C SER A 218 24.08 -5.91 -23.09
N TYR A 219 23.97 -6.31 -24.37
CA TYR A 219 23.89 -7.72 -24.77
C TYR A 219 25.11 -8.52 -24.30
N SER A 220 26.33 -8.02 -24.51
CA SER A 220 27.55 -8.74 -24.14
C SER A 220 27.62 -9.05 -22.64
N ALA A 221 27.22 -8.10 -21.79
CA ALA A 221 27.21 -8.26 -20.34
C ALA A 221 26.17 -9.31 -19.89
N VAL A 222 24.93 -9.20 -20.40
CA VAL A 222 23.84 -10.15 -20.10
C VAL A 222 24.17 -11.54 -20.65
N PHE A 223 24.70 -11.65 -21.87
CA PHE A 223 25.08 -12.92 -22.48
C PHE A 223 26.21 -13.62 -21.72
N SER A 224 27.21 -12.88 -21.25
CA SER A 224 28.33 -13.42 -20.46
C SER A 224 27.86 -13.99 -19.12
N LEU A 225 26.86 -13.35 -18.50
CA LEU A 225 26.18 -13.88 -17.31
C LEU A 225 25.45 -15.19 -17.63
N CYS A 226 24.55 -15.17 -18.62
CA CYS A 226 23.67 -16.30 -18.95
C CYS A 226 24.42 -17.53 -19.50
N SER A 227 25.65 -17.35 -19.98
CA SER A 227 26.52 -18.43 -20.45
C SER A 227 27.44 -19.02 -19.37
N GLY A 228 27.34 -18.55 -18.11
CA GLY A 228 28.17 -19.01 -17.00
C GLY A 228 29.64 -18.61 -17.11
N ARG A 229 29.98 -17.74 -18.07
CA ARG A 229 31.35 -17.26 -18.34
C ARG A 229 31.79 -16.17 -17.38
N CYS A 230 30.85 -15.55 -16.65
CA CYS A 230 31.14 -14.55 -15.63
C CYS A 230 30.23 -14.76 -14.41
N ARG A 231 30.81 -14.82 -13.20
CA ARG A 231 30.06 -15.04 -11.95
C ARG A 231 29.48 -13.76 -11.34
N VAL A 232 30.00 -12.59 -11.71
CA VAL A 232 29.54 -11.27 -11.23
C VAL A 232 29.68 -10.23 -12.35
N PRO A 233 28.69 -10.07 -13.24
CA PRO A 233 28.73 -9.03 -14.24
C PRO A 233 28.25 -7.72 -13.60
N ASN A 234 29.10 -6.71 -13.68
CA ASN A 234 28.66 -5.34 -13.54
C ASN A 234 28.16 -4.86 -14.91
N PHE A 235 27.17 -3.97 -14.91
CA PHE A 235 26.83 -3.23 -16.12
C PHE A 235 28.07 -2.45 -16.62
N PRO A 236 28.23 -2.24 -17.93
CA PRO A 236 29.30 -1.39 -18.44
C PRO A 236 29.19 0.02 -17.83
N ILE A 237 30.30 0.73 -17.70
CA ILE A 237 30.35 2.09 -17.12
C ILE A 237 29.44 3.06 -17.90
N SER A 238 29.23 2.82 -19.20
CA SER A 238 28.33 3.58 -20.06
C SER A 238 26.84 3.23 -19.90
N SER A 239 26.49 2.26 -19.06
CA SER A 239 25.11 1.88 -18.79
C SER A 239 24.38 2.98 -18.03
N VAL A 240 23.17 3.31 -18.47
CA VAL A 240 22.25 4.16 -17.72
C VAL A 240 21.50 3.39 -16.61
N VAL A 241 21.64 2.06 -16.60
CA VAL A 241 21.05 1.17 -15.60
C VAL A 241 22.14 0.72 -14.64
N PHE A 242 21.88 0.89 -13.34
CA PHE A 242 22.73 0.47 -12.25
C PHE A 242 22.06 -0.63 -11.43
N GLY A 243 22.84 -1.56 -10.92
CA GLY A 243 22.31 -2.66 -10.10
C GLY A 243 23.20 -3.90 -10.16
N LYS A 244 22.74 -4.97 -9.51
CA LYS A 244 23.40 -6.26 -9.49
C LYS A 244 22.65 -7.25 -10.38
N LEU A 245 23.35 -7.85 -11.33
CA LEU A 245 22.83 -8.95 -12.13
C LEU A 245 23.11 -10.28 -11.43
N LEU A 246 22.12 -11.17 -11.41
CA LEU A 246 22.23 -12.53 -10.89
C LEU A 246 21.90 -13.51 -12.01
N TYR A 247 22.67 -14.59 -12.10
CA TYR A 247 22.43 -15.64 -13.08
C TYR A 247 21.08 -16.31 -12.80
N ASP A 248 20.23 -16.38 -13.82
CA ASP A 248 18.89 -16.98 -13.72
C ASP A 248 18.66 -18.10 -14.74
N GLY A 249 19.67 -18.93 -14.94
CA GLY A 249 19.60 -20.06 -15.86
C GLY A 249 20.13 -19.76 -17.27
N PRO A 250 20.27 -20.80 -18.10
CA PRO A 250 20.84 -20.66 -19.44
C PRO A 250 19.87 -19.94 -20.38
N MET A 251 20.43 -19.20 -21.33
CA MET A 251 19.64 -18.62 -22.44
C MET A 251 18.97 -19.77 -23.23
N LEU A 252 17.63 -19.75 -23.30
CA LEU A 252 16.87 -20.69 -24.10
C LEU A 252 17.16 -20.46 -25.59
N LYS A 253 17.44 -21.54 -26.34
CA LYS A 253 17.69 -21.47 -27.79
C LYS A 253 16.40 -21.28 -28.60
N SER A 254 15.30 -21.76 -28.06
CA SER A 254 13.94 -21.62 -28.59
C SER A 254 12.99 -21.36 -27.42
N ILE A 255 11.94 -20.59 -27.67
CA ILE A 255 10.87 -20.32 -26.71
C ILE A 255 9.56 -20.67 -27.40
N GLU A 256 8.81 -21.58 -26.82
CA GLU A 256 7.45 -21.87 -27.28
C GLU A 256 6.48 -20.87 -26.63
N PRO A 257 5.49 -20.37 -27.39
CA PRO A 257 4.51 -19.46 -26.83
C PRO A 257 3.68 -20.18 -25.74
N PRO A 258 3.52 -19.60 -24.54
CA PRO A 258 2.77 -20.22 -23.46
C PRO A 258 1.25 -20.25 -23.71
N VAL A 259 0.79 -19.52 -24.74
CA VAL A 259 -0.61 -19.45 -25.15
C VAL A 259 -0.71 -19.93 -26.59
N ASN A 260 -1.51 -20.96 -26.81
CA ASN A 260 -1.85 -21.40 -28.16
C ASN A 260 -3.02 -20.57 -28.69
N GLU A 261 -2.74 -19.41 -29.28
CA GLU A 261 -3.79 -18.55 -29.85
C GLU A 261 -4.47 -19.17 -31.07
N PHE A 262 -3.83 -20.12 -31.75
CA PHE A 262 -4.40 -20.83 -32.89
C PHE A 262 -5.58 -21.75 -32.50
N GLN A 263 -5.68 -22.16 -31.23
CA GLN A 263 -6.88 -22.86 -30.74
C GLN A 263 -8.14 -22.00 -30.71
N LYS A 264 -8.02 -20.66 -30.75
CA LYS A 264 -9.17 -19.74 -30.80
C LYS A 264 -9.68 -19.48 -32.23
N ILE A 265 -8.97 -19.98 -33.24
CA ILE A 265 -9.24 -19.75 -34.66
C ILE A 265 -9.97 -20.95 -35.29
N ASN A 266 -10.10 -22.07 -34.57
CA ASN A 266 -10.91 -23.25 -34.94
C ASN A 266 -12.23 -23.26 -34.17
#